data_AF-A0A7W1IU67-F1
#
_entry.id   AF-A0A7W1IU67-F1
#
_cell.length_a   1.000
_cell.length_b   1.000
_cell.length_c   1.000
_cell.angle_alpha   90.00
_cell.angle_beta   90.00
_cell.angle_gamma   90.00
#
_symmetry.space_group_name_H-M   'P 1'
#
loop_
_entity.id
_entity.type
_entity.pdbx_description
1 polymer ?
#
loop_
_entity_poly.entity_id
_entity_poly.type
_entity_poly.pdbx_seq_one_letter_code
_entity_poly.pdbx_strand_id
1 'polypeptide(L)'
;MTRLDQKFPKTKSKFDRAAFRAVAWELLVGYAGRAPDLEVTIDDGPPAPSLSVMVGRTDPYTYYRGVGLRVTPEASLESGLDVLSVRKLALRSLPRIAWQVLGSARHVHGRDIDYVHDASRVLVTAQEPFPVQLDGDAVGLRERLEIELAPEALWVVA
;
A
#
# COMPACT_ATOMS: atom_id res chain seq x y z
N MET A 1 11.81 13.92 20.85
CA MET A 1 12.70 12.84 20.36
C MET A 1 13.92 13.33 19.56
N THR A 2 14.08 14.64 19.34
CA THR A 2 15.14 15.26 18.51
C THR A 2 16.56 15.22 19.12
N ARG A 3 16.68 15.08 20.46
CA ARG A 3 17.98 15.10 21.16
C ARG A 3 18.76 13.77 21.11
N LEU A 4 18.10 12.63 20.88
CA LEU A 4 18.78 11.33 20.80
C LEU A 4 19.40 11.08 19.41
N ASP A 5 18.85 11.70 18.36
CA ASP A 5 19.23 11.46 16.97
C ASP A 5 20.55 12.14 16.57
N GLN A 6 20.92 13.23 17.25
CA GLN A 6 22.20 13.90 17.03
C GLN A 6 23.39 13.10 17.56
N LYS A 7 23.19 12.22 18.56
CA LYS A 7 24.31 11.60 19.29
C LYS A 7 24.88 10.37 18.56
N PHE A 8 24.08 9.65 17.75
CA PHE A 8 24.53 8.44 17.06
C PHE A 8 23.88 8.23 15.66
N PRO A 9 24.11 9.14 14.70
CA PRO A 9 23.43 9.11 13.39
C PRO A 9 23.72 7.83 12.57
N LYS A 10 24.94 7.29 12.65
CA LYS A 10 25.35 6.08 11.89
C LYS A 10 24.72 4.79 12.43
N THR A 11 24.58 4.65 13.74
CA THR A 11 24.01 3.46 14.39
C THR A 11 22.51 3.39 14.18
N LYS A 12 21.81 4.53 14.31
CA LYS A 12 20.38 4.67 14.05
C LYS A 12 20.02 4.44 12.58
N SER A 13 20.86 4.84 11.63
CA SER A 13 20.67 4.53 10.20
C SER A 13 20.89 3.04 9.87
N LYS A 14 21.83 2.36 10.54
CA LYS A 14 22.06 0.92 10.36
C LYS A 14 20.93 0.08 10.95
N PHE A 15 20.47 0.40 12.16
CA PHE A 15 19.32 -0.27 12.78
C PHE A 15 18.08 -0.18 11.91
N ASP A 16 17.89 0.94 11.23
CA ASP A 16 16.73 1.17 10.39
C ASP A 16 16.73 0.49 9.06
N ARG A 17 17.88 0.47 8.41
CA ARG A 17 18.05 -0.41 7.26
C ARG A 17 17.81 -1.86 7.66
N ALA A 18 18.20 -2.26 8.87
CA ALA A 18 17.94 -3.61 9.36
C ALA A 18 16.45 -3.84 9.65
N ALA A 19 15.75 -2.89 10.31
CA ALA A 19 14.32 -2.98 10.60
C ALA A 19 13.46 -2.96 9.34
N PHE A 20 13.74 -2.03 8.40
CA PHE A 20 13.09 -2.00 7.10
C PHE A 20 13.36 -3.29 6.30
N ARG A 21 14.59 -3.80 6.32
CA ARG A 21 14.92 -5.08 5.69
C ARG A 21 14.20 -6.24 6.35
N ALA A 22 13.99 -6.23 7.66
CA ALA A 22 13.26 -7.26 8.38
C ALA A 22 11.76 -7.22 8.03
N VAL A 23 11.12 -6.04 8.07
CA VAL A 23 9.72 -5.89 7.66
C VAL A 23 9.52 -6.24 6.19
N ALA A 24 10.41 -5.76 5.32
CA ALA A 24 10.42 -6.17 3.92
C ALA A 24 10.57 -7.69 3.85
N TRP A 25 11.58 -8.29 4.49
CA TRP A 25 11.79 -9.74 4.48
C TRP A 25 10.58 -10.56 4.94
N GLU A 26 9.88 -10.14 5.99
CA GLU A 26 8.65 -10.81 6.44
C GLU A 26 7.53 -10.71 5.40
N LEU A 27 7.33 -9.52 4.82
CA LEU A 27 6.42 -9.34 3.68
C LEU A 27 6.86 -10.20 2.48
N LEU A 28 8.16 -10.39 2.28
CA LEU A 28 8.68 -11.23 1.21
C LEU A 28 8.44 -12.69 1.45
N VAL A 29 8.77 -13.22 2.62
CA VAL A 29 8.57 -14.63 2.93
C VAL A 29 7.08 -14.96 2.98
N GLY A 30 6.24 -14.04 3.48
CA GLY A 30 4.79 -14.22 3.52
C GLY A 30 4.11 -14.21 2.15
N TYR A 31 4.66 -13.50 1.16
CA TYR A 31 4.08 -13.40 -0.19
C TYR A 31 4.86 -14.17 -1.27
N ALA A 32 6.09 -14.60 -1.00
CA ALA A 32 6.92 -15.31 -1.96
C ALA A 32 6.31 -16.67 -2.33
N GLY A 33 5.99 -16.84 -3.62
CA GLY A 33 5.44 -18.09 -4.14
C GLY A 33 3.93 -18.24 -3.96
N ARG A 34 3.24 -17.27 -3.33
CA ARG A 34 1.77 -17.24 -3.33
C ARG A 34 1.25 -16.90 -4.73
N ALA A 35 0.20 -17.61 -5.12
CA ALA A 35 -0.60 -17.26 -6.28
C ALA A 35 -1.64 -16.20 -5.87
N PRO A 36 -2.06 -15.31 -6.78
CA PRO A 36 -3.15 -14.38 -6.51
C PRO A 36 -4.39 -15.16 -6.06
N ASP A 37 -4.91 -14.82 -4.89
CA ASP A 37 -6.08 -15.44 -4.24
C ASP A 37 -7.24 -14.44 -4.08
N LEU A 38 -7.03 -13.17 -4.44
CA LEU A 38 -8.04 -12.13 -4.46
C LEU A 38 -8.49 -11.84 -5.90
N GLU A 39 -9.76 -11.51 -6.07
CA GLU A 39 -10.31 -10.88 -7.25
C GLU A 39 -10.74 -9.45 -6.92
N VAL A 40 -10.28 -8.50 -7.75
CA VAL A 40 -10.43 -7.07 -7.52
C VAL A 40 -11.17 -6.46 -8.69
N THR A 41 -12.29 -5.81 -8.42
CA THR A 41 -13.08 -5.07 -9.39
C THR A 41 -13.07 -3.60 -9.00
N ILE A 42 -12.76 -2.73 -9.96
CA ILE A 42 -12.72 -1.28 -9.79
C ILE A 42 -13.73 -0.69 -10.77
N ASP A 43 -14.64 0.16 -10.29
CA ASP A 43 -15.68 0.84 -11.08
C ASP A 43 -16.43 -0.06 -12.06
N ASP A 44 -16.86 -1.23 -11.57
CA ASP A 44 -17.58 -2.26 -12.35
C ASP A 44 -16.82 -2.78 -13.60
N GLY A 45 -15.50 -2.53 -13.66
CA GLY A 45 -14.60 -3.08 -14.66
C GLY A 45 -14.41 -4.60 -14.55
N PRO A 46 -13.62 -5.20 -15.46
CA PRO A 46 -13.34 -6.63 -15.40
C PRO A 46 -12.59 -6.99 -14.10
N PRO A 47 -12.99 -8.08 -13.40
CA PRO A 47 -12.25 -8.56 -12.24
C PRO A 47 -10.81 -8.90 -12.61
N ALA A 48 -9.87 -8.44 -11.79
CA ALA A 48 -8.45 -8.69 -11.94
C ALA A 48 -7.90 -9.49 -10.75
N PRO A 49 -7.14 -10.58 -10.99
CA PRO A 49 -6.55 -11.36 -9.91
C PRO A 49 -5.44 -10.55 -9.20
N SER A 50 -5.40 -10.61 -7.87
CA SER A 50 -4.42 -9.89 -7.05
C SER A 50 -3.94 -10.71 -5.85
N LEU A 51 -2.72 -10.45 -5.39
CA LEU A 51 -2.17 -10.96 -4.13
C LEU A 51 -2.48 -10.02 -2.96
N SER A 52 -2.55 -8.72 -3.24
CA SER A 52 -2.73 -7.70 -2.22
C SER A 52 -3.28 -6.44 -2.87
N VAL A 53 -4.22 -5.80 -2.20
CA VAL A 53 -4.77 -4.51 -2.60
C VAL A 53 -4.60 -3.53 -1.46
N MET A 54 -4.21 -2.32 -1.82
CA MET A 54 -4.17 -1.18 -0.94
C MET A 54 -5.01 -0.06 -1.56
N VAL A 55 -5.93 0.49 -0.78
CA VAL A 55 -6.77 1.61 -1.18
C VAL A 55 -6.44 2.79 -0.26
N GLY A 56 -6.22 3.97 -0.82
CA GLY A 56 -5.87 5.18 -0.08
C GLY A 56 -6.43 6.45 -0.69
N ARG A 57 -6.39 7.56 0.07
CA ARG A 57 -6.84 8.89 -0.37
C ARG A 57 -5.85 10.02 -0.10
N THR A 58 -4.67 9.72 0.41
CA THR A 58 -3.67 10.74 0.77
C THR A 58 -2.28 10.36 0.29
N ASP A 59 -1.57 11.32 -0.31
CA ASP A 59 -0.12 11.26 -0.50
C ASP A 59 0.59 12.25 0.45
N PRO A 60 1.62 11.81 1.20
CA PRO A 60 2.07 10.43 1.36
C PRO A 60 1.12 9.59 2.20
N TYR A 61 1.04 8.28 1.92
CA TYR A 61 0.23 7.33 2.70
C TYR A 61 0.64 7.32 4.18
N THR A 62 1.95 7.37 4.45
CA THR A 62 2.47 7.51 5.81
C THR A 62 3.87 8.09 5.79
N TYR A 63 4.39 8.46 6.96
CA TYR A 63 5.76 8.94 7.11
C TYR A 63 6.62 7.91 7.82
N TYR A 64 7.67 7.47 7.15
CA TYR A 64 8.75 6.72 7.79
C TYR A 64 9.95 7.66 8.01
N ARG A 65 10.17 8.07 9.27
CA ARG A 65 11.28 8.95 9.67
C ARG A 65 11.37 10.28 8.92
N GLY A 66 10.24 10.90 8.69
CA GLY A 66 10.17 12.16 7.93
C GLY A 66 10.31 12.00 6.43
N VAL A 67 10.44 10.76 5.91
CA VAL A 67 10.30 10.45 4.49
C VAL A 67 8.86 9.98 4.25
N GLY A 68 8.14 10.65 3.38
CA GLY A 68 6.80 10.22 2.97
C GLY A 68 6.90 8.95 2.13
N LEU A 69 6.21 7.89 2.54
CA LEU A 69 6.00 6.68 1.75
C LEU A 69 4.89 6.96 0.74
N ARG A 70 5.29 7.11 -0.53
CA ARG A 70 4.39 7.49 -1.62
C ARG A 70 3.95 6.27 -2.40
N VAL A 71 2.86 5.66 -1.91
CA VAL A 71 2.27 4.45 -2.48
C VAL A 71 1.13 4.82 -3.45
N THR A 72 0.45 5.93 -3.18
CA THR A 72 -0.69 6.46 -3.91
C THR A 72 -0.38 7.90 -4.34
N PRO A 73 0.52 8.10 -5.32
CA PRO A 73 1.16 9.40 -5.58
C PRO A 73 0.22 10.48 -6.11
N GLU A 74 -0.93 10.11 -6.68
CA GLU A 74 -1.95 11.05 -7.16
C GLU A 74 -3.09 11.25 -6.17
N ALA A 75 -3.06 10.58 -5.02
CA ALA A 75 -4.16 10.61 -4.06
C ALA A 75 -4.40 12.01 -3.51
N SER A 76 -5.64 12.47 -3.62
CA SER A 76 -6.12 13.73 -3.11
C SER A 76 -7.39 13.53 -2.29
N LEU A 77 -7.61 14.41 -1.31
CA LEU A 77 -8.88 14.44 -0.56
C LEU A 77 -10.06 14.88 -1.41
N GLU A 78 -9.77 15.60 -2.51
CA GLU A 78 -10.75 16.13 -3.47
C GLU A 78 -11.09 15.14 -4.59
N SER A 79 -10.34 14.04 -4.72
CA SER A 79 -10.55 13.01 -5.74
C SER A 79 -11.15 11.73 -5.13
N GLY A 80 -11.41 10.77 -6.01
CA GLY A 80 -11.76 9.40 -5.67
C GLY A 80 -10.65 8.63 -4.94
N LEU A 81 -10.81 7.31 -4.95
CA LEU A 81 -9.93 6.35 -4.31
C LEU A 81 -8.73 6.05 -5.20
N ASP A 82 -7.55 6.02 -4.59
CA ASP A 82 -6.35 5.47 -5.21
C ASP A 82 -6.21 4.00 -4.86
N VAL A 83 -6.09 3.16 -5.87
CA VAL A 83 -6.04 1.70 -5.74
C VAL A 83 -4.72 1.19 -6.26
N LEU A 84 -3.94 0.57 -5.40
CA LEU A 84 -2.73 -0.17 -5.77
C LEU A 84 -2.99 -1.67 -5.59
N SER A 85 -2.92 -2.42 -6.69
CA SER A 85 -3.10 -3.86 -6.71
C SER A 85 -1.81 -4.56 -7.12
N VAL A 86 -1.36 -5.52 -6.32
CA VAL A 86 -0.13 -6.28 -6.58
C VAL A 86 -0.52 -7.66 -7.09
N ARG A 87 -0.28 -7.93 -8.37
CA ARG A 87 -0.60 -9.23 -8.99
C ARG A 87 0.43 -10.30 -8.64
N LYS A 88 1.71 -9.99 -8.72
CA LYS A 88 2.79 -10.96 -8.47
C LYS A 88 3.98 -10.30 -7.79
N LEU A 89 4.43 -10.88 -6.69
CA LEU A 89 5.64 -10.41 -6.02
C LEU A 89 6.84 -11.28 -6.41
N ALA A 90 7.52 -10.94 -7.51
CA ALA A 90 8.77 -11.61 -7.85
C ALA A 90 9.92 -11.06 -6.97
N LEU A 91 10.71 -11.93 -6.32
CA LEU A 91 11.83 -11.53 -5.47
C LEU A 91 12.83 -10.56 -6.15
N ARG A 92 12.98 -10.68 -7.47
CA ARG A 92 13.85 -9.80 -8.28
C ARG A 92 13.30 -8.39 -8.48
N SER A 93 11.98 -8.18 -8.35
CA SER A 93 11.32 -6.90 -8.60
C SER A 93 11.30 -5.99 -7.36
N LEU A 94 11.62 -6.54 -6.19
CA LEU A 94 11.49 -5.87 -4.89
C LEU A 94 12.39 -4.65 -4.69
N PRO A 95 13.70 -4.69 -5.07
CA PRO A 95 14.54 -3.52 -4.90
C PRO A 95 14.02 -2.33 -5.71
N ARG A 96 13.40 -2.62 -6.87
CA ARG A 96 12.76 -1.61 -7.71
C ARG A 96 11.51 -1.03 -7.04
N ILE A 97 10.64 -1.89 -6.50
CA ILE A 97 9.40 -1.46 -5.80
C ILE A 97 9.76 -0.60 -4.57
N ALA A 98 10.69 -1.08 -3.74
CA ALA A 98 11.13 -0.32 -2.56
C ALA A 98 11.73 1.04 -2.94
N TRP A 99 12.49 1.11 -4.03
CA TRP A 99 13.06 2.36 -4.51
C TRP A 99 12.01 3.33 -5.08
N GLN A 100 10.95 2.81 -5.73
CA GLN A 100 9.84 3.63 -6.21
C GLN A 100 9.06 4.26 -5.04
N VAL A 101 8.71 3.46 -4.03
CA VAL A 101 7.95 3.90 -2.83
C VAL A 101 8.73 4.90 -1.96
N LEU A 102 10.06 4.72 -1.83
CA LEU A 102 10.91 5.54 -0.97
C LEU A 102 11.53 6.76 -1.67
N GLY A 103 11.75 6.67 -2.98
CA GLY A 103 12.78 7.48 -3.64
C GLY A 103 12.32 8.49 -4.67
N SER A 104 11.25 8.22 -5.44
CA SER A 104 11.02 8.99 -6.67
C SER A 104 9.60 9.43 -6.98
N ALA A 105 8.57 8.95 -6.25
CA ALA A 105 7.17 9.25 -6.59
C ALA A 105 6.79 8.94 -8.05
N ARG A 106 7.64 8.21 -8.80
CA ARG A 106 7.32 7.79 -10.16
C ARG A 106 6.39 6.62 -10.04
N HIS A 107 5.23 6.77 -10.68
CA HIS A 107 4.17 5.78 -10.83
C HIS A 107 4.70 4.36 -10.67
N VAL A 108 4.11 3.62 -9.74
CA VAL A 108 4.39 2.20 -9.56
C VAL A 108 3.76 1.44 -10.73
N HIS A 109 4.30 1.66 -11.92
CA HIS A 109 3.94 0.93 -13.13
C HIS A 109 4.96 -0.20 -13.27
N GLY A 110 4.51 -1.40 -12.96
CA GLY A 110 5.26 -2.63 -13.15
C GLY A 110 4.34 -3.66 -13.78
N ARG A 111 4.92 -4.63 -14.50
CA ARG A 111 4.12 -5.73 -15.08
C ARG A 111 3.26 -6.47 -14.05
N ASP A 112 3.64 -6.38 -12.77
CA ASP A 112 3.06 -7.12 -11.67
C ASP A 112 2.36 -6.22 -10.63
N ILE A 113 2.27 -4.89 -10.88
CA ILE A 113 1.59 -3.93 -10.02
C ILE A 113 0.74 -3.01 -10.88
N ASP A 114 -0.54 -2.93 -10.57
CA ASP A 114 -1.49 -2.03 -11.21
C ASP A 114 -1.86 -0.91 -10.24
N TYR A 115 -1.97 0.29 -10.78
CA TYR A 115 -2.35 1.49 -10.05
C TYR A 115 -3.50 2.17 -10.80
N VAL A 116 -4.58 2.46 -10.09
CA VAL A 116 -5.73 3.20 -10.59
C VAL A 116 -5.95 4.39 -9.69
N HIS A 117 -6.11 5.56 -10.28
CA HIS A 117 -6.42 6.82 -9.61
C HIS A 117 -7.89 7.17 -9.87
N ASP A 118 -8.47 7.91 -8.92
CA ASP A 118 -9.84 8.47 -9.02
C ASP A 118 -10.94 7.41 -9.15
N ALA A 119 -10.77 6.25 -8.50
CA ALA A 119 -11.80 5.21 -8.48
C ALA A 119 -12.98 5.59 -7.57
N SER A 120 -14.19 5.28 -7.99
CA SER A 120 -15.40 5.52 -7.19
C SER A 120 -15.73 4.38 -6.24
N ARG A 121 -15.46 3.13 -6.67
CA ARG A 121 -15.79 1.91 -5.94
C ARG A 121 -14.77 0.81 -6.18
N VAL A 122 -14.47 0.06 -5.13
CA VAL A 122 -13.60 -1.11 -5.17
C VAL A 122 -14.30 -2.29 -4.50
N LEU A 123 -14.37 -3.41 -5.20
CA LEU A 123 -14.85 -4.67 -4.68
C LEU A 123 -13.69 -5.67 -4.67
N VAL A 124 -13.42 -6.24 -3.49
CA VAL A 124 -12.44 -7.31 -3.30
C VAL A 124 -13.18 -8.56 -2.85
N THR A 125 -12.94 -9.68 -3.53
CA THR A 125 -13.50 -10.98 -3.16
C THR A 125 -12.41 -12.05 -3.18
N ALA A 126 -12.62 -13.14 -2.44
CA ALA A 126 -11.72 -14.29 -2.44
C ALA A 126 -12.50 -15.57 -2.14
N GLN A 127 -11.94 -16.71 -2.54
CA GLN A 127 -12.50 -18.02 -2.18
C GLN A 127 -12.21 -18.40 -0.73
N GLU A 128 -11.07 -17.95 -0.18
CA GLU A 128 -10.68 -18.15 1.21
C GLU A 128 -10.70 -16.80 1.96
N PRO A 129 -11.06 -16.77 3.25
CA PRO A 129 -11.05 -15.53 4.02
C PRO A 129 -9.66 -14.86 4.08
N PHE A 130 -9.60 -13.59 3.72
CA PHE A 130 -8.37 -12.78 3.74
C PHE A 130 -8.37 -11.76 4.89
N PRO A 131 -7.20 -11.44 5.46
CA PRO A 131 -7.10 -10.42 6.50
C PRO A 131 -7.30 -9.01 5.92
N VAL A 132 -7.99 -8.16 6.69
CA VAL A 132 -8.20 -6.75 6.35
C VAL A 132 -7.65 -5.85 7.46
N GLN A 133 -6.99 -4.78 7.05
CA GLN A 133 -6.52 -3.71 7.91
C GLN A 133 -7.11 -2.38 7.45
N LEU A 134 -7.64 -1.59 8.38
CA LEU A 134 -8.12 -0.23 8.15
C LEU A 134 -7.30 0.73 9.01
N ASP A 135 -6.63 1.70 8.39
CA ASP A 135 -5.82 2.75 9.06
C ASP A 135 -4.79 2.28 10.11
N GLY A 136 -4.37 1.00 10.06
CA GLY A 136 -3.46 0.42 11.06
C GLY A 136 -4.05 -0.73 11.86
N ASP A 137 -5.38 -0.77 11.95
CA ASP A 137 -6.09 -1.70 12.81
C ASP A 137 -6.59 -2.92 12.02
N ALA A 138 -6.31 -4.11 12.55
CA ALA A 138 -6.81 -5.35 11.97
C ALA A 138 -8.31 -5.50 12.28
N VAL A 139 -9.13 -5.60 11.23
CA VAL A 139 -10.60 -5.73 11.37
C VAL A 139 -11.10 -7.18 11.18
N GLY A 140 -10.16 -8.13 11.12
CA GLY A 140 -10.42 -9.56 11.01
C GLY A 140 -10.41 -10.08 9.56
N LEU A 141 -10.87 -11.32 9.38
CA LEU A 141 -10.93 -11.98 8.08
C LEU A 141 -12.23 -11.62 7.35
N ARG A 142 -12.16 -11.50 6.02
CA ARG A 142 -13.32 -11.26 5.14
C ARG A 142 -13.21 -12.13 3.90
N GLU A 143 -14.34 -12.50 3.33
CA GLU A 143 -14.40 -13.13 1.99
C GLU A 143 -14.79 -12.11 0.91
N ARG A 144 -15.39 -11.00 1.34
CA ARG A 144 -15.81 -9.87 0.51
C ARG A 144 -15.58 -8.57 1.27
N LEU A 145 -14.98 -7.60 0.59
CA LEU A 145 -14.78 -6.24 1.07
C LEU A 145 -15.20 -5.27 -0.04
N GLU A 146 -16.08 -4.35 0.30
CA GLU A 146 -16.56 -3.32 -0.62
C GLU A 146 -16.22 -1.95 -0.05
N ILE A 147 -15.60 -1.11 -0.87
CA ILE A 147 -15.06 0.17 -0.49
C ILE A 147 -15.63 1.20 -1.44
N GLU A 148 -16.29 2.20 -0.88
CA GLU A 148 -16.89 3.31 -1.61
C GLU A 148 -16.49 4.62 -0.98
N LEU A 149 -16.47 5.67 -1.80
CA LEU A 149 -16.27 7.01 -1.31
C LEU A 149 -17.60 7.59 -0.79
N ALA A 150 -17.58 8.10 0.44
CA ALA A 150 -18.61 9.01 0.92
C ALA A 150 -18.13 10.46 0.70
N PRO A 151 -18.55 11.14 -0.39
CA PRO A 151 -18.14 12.52 -0.65
C PRO A 151 -18.68 13.46 0.43
N GLU A 152 -17.90 14.50 0.76
CA GLU A 152 -18.28 15.55 1.71
C GLU A 152 -18.69 15.04 3.11
N ALA A 153 -18.23 13.85 3.50
CA ALA A 153 -18.61 13.24 4.78
C ALA A 153 -18.13 14.04 6.00
N LEU A 154 -17.06 14.81 5.87
CA LEU A 154 -16.44 15.58 6.95
C LEU A 154 -15.94 16.94 6.45
N TRP A 155 -16.10 17.96 7.29
CA TRP A 155 -15.52 19.28 7.10
C TRP A 155 -14.24 19.38 7.93
N VAL A 156 -13.13 19.67 7.26
CA VAL A 156 -11.81 19.79 7.91
C VAL A 156 -11.42 21.27 7.98
N VAL A 157 -11.00 21.71 9.16
CA VAL A 157 -10.36 23.02 9.34
C VAL A 157 -8.86 22.83 9.17
N ALA A 158 -8.26 23.52 8.20
CA ALA A 158 -6.85 23.43 7.83
C ALA A 158 -6.15 24.78 7.90
#